data_AF-A0A838TZ72-F1
#
_entry.id   AF-A0A838TZ72-F1
#
_cell.length_a   1.000
_cell.length_b   1.000
_cell.length_c   1.000
_cell.angle_alpha   90.00
_cell.angle_beta   90.00
_cell.angle_gamma   90.00
#
_symmetry.space_group_name_H-M   'P 1'
#
loop_
_entity.id
_entity.type
_entity.pdbx_description
1 polymer ?
#
loop_
_entity_poly.entity_id
_entity_poly.type
_entity_poly.pdbx_seq_one_letter_code
_entity_poly.pdbx_strand_id
1 'polypeptide(L)' 'MESDTRKPKSKAVYFTLVGLSTAILLATPVIVLVAAGFFLDQYFGTNPIILIAGGVVGFIGGLYNVYKLLATVK' A
#
# COMPACT_ATOMS: atom_id res chain seq x y z
N MET A 1 5.62 41.40 -10.17
CA MET A 1 5.45 41.19 -8.72
C MET A 1 5.15 39.72 -8.53
N GLU A 2 6.16 38.91 -8.24
CA GLU A 2 5.99 37.46 -8.01
C GLU A 2 6.68 37.12 -6.69
N SER A 3 6.02 37.42 -5.58
CA SER A 3 6.41 36.86 -4.30
C SER A 3 5.70 35.52 -4.15
N ASP A 4 6.36 34.45 -4.60
CA ASP A 4 5.99 33.05 -4.37
C ASP A 4 5.83 32.83 -2.85
N THR A 5 4.59 32.96 -2.37
CA THR A 5 4.22 32.76 -0.97
C THR A 5 4.08 31.28 -0.70
N ARG A 6 5.18 30.52 -0.77
CA ARG A 6 5.21 29.16 -0.21
C ARG A 6 5.12 29.25 1.30
N LYS A 7 3.90 29.32 1.82
CA LYS A 7 3.62 29.04 3.24
C LYS A 7 4.36 27.76 3.62
N PRO A 8 5.10 27.71 4.74
CA PRO A 8 5.71 26.47 5.18
C PRO A 8 4.59 25.44 5.32
N LYS A 9 4.62 24.41 4.48
CA LYS A 9 3.64 23.31 4.51
C LYS A 9 3.65 22.79 5.95
N SER A 10 2.57 23.05 6.69
CA SER A 10 2.45 22.70 8.11
C SER A 10 2.87 21.26 8.32
N LYS A 11 3.52 20.95 9.45
CA LYS A 11 3.91 19.56 9.78
C LYS A 11 2.73 18.59 9.62
N ALA A 12 1.50 19.05 9.90
CA ALA A 12 0.27 18.30 9.65
C ALA A 12 0.13 17.86 8.19
N VAL A 13 0.36 18.73 7.21
CA VAL A 13 0.27 18.40 5.79
C VAL A 13 1.34 17.39 5.39
N TYR A 14 2.55 17.49 5.94
CA TYR A 14 3.62 16.51 5.70
C TYR A 14 3.25 15.14 6.27
N PHE A 15 2.78 15.08 7.52
CA PHE A 15 2.32 13.83 8.14
C PHE A 15 1.15 13.20 7.39
N THR A 16 0.18 13.99 6.94
CA THR A 16 -0.94 13.49 6.13
C THR A 16 -0.46 12.92 4.81
N LEU A 17 0.46 13.61 4.12
CA LEU A 17 0.96 13.15 2.82
C LEU A 17 1.77 11.86 2.97
N VAL A 18 2.69 11.81 3.93
CA VAL A 18 3.50 10.63 4.23
C VAL A 18 2.62 9.47 4.70
N GLY A 19 1.67 9.73 5.60
CA GLY A 19 0.73 8.72 6.09
C GLY A 19 -0.10 8.12 4.97
N LEU A 20 -0.64 8.96 4.07
CA LEU A 20 -1.39 8.52 2.90
C LEU A 20 -0.52 7.67 1.96
N SER A 21 0.68 8.13 1.63
CA SER A 21 1.62 7.38 0.78
C SER A 21 1.96 6.02 1.37
N THR A 22 2.22 5.96 2.68
CA THR A 22 2.55 4.71 3.39
C THR A 22 1.35 3.75 3.40
N ALA A 23 0.14 4.28 3.61
CA ALA A 23 -1.09 3.49 3.57
C ALA A 23 -1.32 2.88 2.18
N ILE A 24 -1.09 3.65 1.11
CA ILE A 24 -1.18 3.15 -0.27
C ILE A 24 -0.17 2.03 -0.52
N LEU A 25 1.09 2.23 -0.12
CA LEU A 25 2.16 1.23 -0.24
C LEU A 25 1.83 -0.10 0.46
N LEU A 26 1.12 -0.07 1.58
CA LEU A 26 0.62 -1.26 2.27
C LEU A 26 -0.60 -1.86 1.57
N ALA A 27 -1.58 -1.04 1.21
CA ALA A 27 -2.87 -1.50 0.74
C ALA A 27 -2.82 -2.04 -0.70
N THR A 28 -2.02 -1.44 -1.58
CA THR A 28 -1.94 -1.83 -2.99
C THR A 28 -1.61 -3.32 -3.20
N PRO A 29 -0.53 -3.89 -2.65
CA PRO A 29 -0.22 -5.30 -2.86
C PRO A 29 -1.29 -6.24 -2.31
N VAL A 30 -1.91 -5.90 -1.18
CA VAL A 30 -3.04 -6.66 -0.61
C VAL A 30 -4.22 -6.66 -1.57
N ILE A 31 -4.66 -5.48 -2.02
CA ILE A 31 -5.82 -5.35 -2.90
C ILE A 31 -5.59 -6.09 -4.22
N VAL A 32 -4.41 -5.95 -4.82
CA VAL A 32 -4.08 -6.60 -6.09
C VAL A 32 -4.11 -8.12 -5.96
N LEU A 33 -3.48 -8.68 -4.92
CA LEU A 33 -3.39 -10.13 -4.76
C LEU A 33 -4.69 -10.76 -4.27
N VAL A 34 -5.47 -10.06 -3.45
CA VAL A 34 -6.82 -10.51 -3.07
C VAL A 34 -7.76 -10.49 -4.27
N ALA A 35 -7.74 -9.42 -5.08
CA ALA A 35 -8.54 -9.35 -6.30
C ALA A 35 -8.15 -10.46 -7.29
N ALA A 36 -6.85 -10.63 -7.55
CA ALA A 36 -6.36 -11.70 -8.41
C ALA A 36 -6.74 -13.09 -7.88
N GLY A 37 -6.61 -13.31 -6.57
CA GLY A 37 -6.97 -14.57 -5.92
C GLY A 37 -8.47 -14.86 -6.00
N PHE A 38 -9.33 -13.84 -5.86
CA PHE A 38 -10.77 -13.97 -6.04
C PHE A 38 -11.15 -14.41 -7.46
N PHE A 39 -10.57 -13.78 -8.49
CA PHE A 39 -10.82 -14.17 -9.88
C PHE A 39 -10.29 -15.59 -10.18
N LEU A 40 -9.13 -15.95 -9.62
CA LEU A 40 -8.59 -17.31 -9.76
C LEU A 40 -9.49 -18.35 -9.09
N ASP A 41 -9.92 -18.10 -7.85
CA ASP A 41 -10.81 -19.01 -7.12
C ASP A 41 -12.13 -19.21 -7.87
N GLN A 42 -12.69 -18.13 -8.43
CA GLN A 42 -13.90 -18.21 -9.24
C GLN A 42 -13.70 -18.97 -10.55
N TYR A 43 -12.53 -18.84 -11.19
CA TYR A 43 -12.23 -19.53 -12.45
C TYR A 43 -11.98 -21.03 -12.26
N PHE A 44 -11.24 -21.41 -11.20
CA PHE A 44 -10.90 -22.80 -10.92
C PHE A 44 -11.95 -23.55 -10.08
N GLY A 45 -12.98 -22.85 -9.59
CA GLY A 45 -13.99 -23.43 -8.71
C GLY A 45 -13.41 -23.90 -7.37
N THR A 46 -12.26 -23.36 -6.97
CA THR A 46 -11.59 -23.72 -5.73
C THR A 46 -12.29 -23.04 -4.55
N ASN A 47 -12.30 -23.71 -3.39
CA ASN A 47 -12.54 -23.04 -2.10
C ASN A 47 -11.63 -21.80 -2.00
N PRO A 48 -11.96 -20.78 -1.19
CA PRO A 48 -11.30 -19.45 -1.16
C PRO A 48 -9.84 -19.47 -0.65
N ILE A 49 -9.05 -20.44 -1.07
CA ILE A 49 -7.70 -20.77 -0.65
C ILE A 49 -6.73 -19.86 -1.40
N ILE A 50 -6.94 -19.62 -2.69
CA ILE A 50 -6.05 -18.75 -3.48
C ILE A 50 -6.23 -17.30 -3.03
N LEU A 51 -7.46 -16.88 -2.71
CA LEU A 51 -7.76 -15.58 -2.12
C LEU A 51 -7.07 -15.42 -0.75
N ILE A 52 -7.19 -16.40 0.14
CA ILE A 52 -6.52 -16.35 1.45
C ILE A 52 -5.00 -16.29 1.29
N ALA A 53 -4.43 -17.14 0.43
CA ALA A 53 -3.00 -17.14 0.13
C ALA A 53 -2.54 -15.81 -0.46
N GLY A 54 -3.29 -15.26 -1.41
CA GLY A 54 -3.04 -13.94 -2.01
C GLY A 54 -3.10 -12.81 -0.98
N GLY A 55 -4.06 -12.86 -0.05
CA GLY A 55 -4.15 -11.91 1.06
C GLY A 55 -2.94 -11.96 1.98
N VAL A 56 -2.48 -13.15 2.36
CA VAL A 56 -1.28 -13.32 3.21
C VAL A 56 -0.03 -12.83 2.48
N VAL A 57 0.16 -13.22 1.21
CA VAL A 57 1.32 -12.79 0.40
C VAL A 57 1.29 -11.27 0.19
N GLY A 58 0.13 -10.69 -0.10
CA GLY A 58 -0.02 -9.25 -0.29
C GLY A 58 0.22 -8.45 0.97
N PHE A 59 -0.17 -8.99 2.13
CA PHE A 59 0.11 -8.37 3.42
C PHE A 59 1.62 -8.37 3.72
N ILE A 60 2.29 -9.51 3.53
CA ILE A 60 3.75 -9.62 3.69
C ILE A 60 4.47 -8.69 2.71
N GLY A 61 4.04 -8.64 1.44
CA GLY A 61 4.60 -7.75 0.43
C GLY A 61 4.43 -6.27 0.78
N GLY A 62 3.27 -5.88 1.31
CA GLY A 62 3.03 -4.53 1.84
C GLY A 62 3.98 -4.20 2.98
N LEU A 63 4.07 -5.08 3.99
CA LEU A 63 4.98 -4.89 5.12
C LEU A 63 6.44 -4.78 4.68
N TYR A 64 6.86 -5.60 3.71
CA TYR A 64 8.20 -5.53 3.14
C TYR A 64 8.47 -4.18 2.45
N ASN A 65 7.50 -3.65 1.72
CA ASN A 65 7.61 -2.33 1.08
C ASN A 65 7.74 -1.19 2.11
N VAL A 66 6.98 -1.24 3.20
CA VAL A 66 7.11 -0.26 4.29
C VAL A 66 8.44 -0.42 5.01
N TYR A 67 8.86 -1.65 5.31
CA TYR A 67 10.17 -1.91 5.90
C TYR A 67 11.30 -1.35 5.02
N LYS A 68 11.24 -1.59 3.71
CA LYS A 68 12.20 -1.06 2.75
C LYS A 68 12.21 0.48 2.75
N LEU A 69 11.04 1.12 2.81
CA LEU A 69 10.94 2.57 2.91
C LEU A 69 11.63 3.09 4.18
N LEU A 70 11.33 2.49 5.33
CA LEU A 70 11.94 2.85 6.62
C LEU A 70 13.45 2.60 6.65
N ALA A 71 13.90 1.49 6.07
CA ALA A 71 15.32 1.15 5.96
C ALA A 71 16.09 2.08 5.02
N THR A 72 15.41 2.67 4.03
CA THR A 72 16.01 3.64 3.09
C THR A 72 16.12 5.05 3.69
N VAL A 73 15.23 5.39 4.63
CA VAL A 73 15.22 6.71 5.31
C VAL A 73 16.25 6.75 6.47
N LYS A 74 16.82 5.60 6.84
CA LYS A 74 17.89 5.48 7.84
C LYS A 74 19.26 5.78 7.23
#